data_AF-A0A1R3TGR5-F1
#
_entry.id   AF-A0A1R3TGR5-F1
#
_cell.length_a   1.000
_cell.length_b   1.000
_cell.length_c   1.000
_cell.angle_alpha   90.00
_cell.angle_beta   90.00
_cell.angle_gamma   90.00
#
_symmetry.space_group_name_H-M   'P 1'
#
loop_
_entity.id
_entity.type
_entity.pdbx_description
1 polymer ?
#
loop_
_entity_poly.entity_id
_entity_poly.type
_entity_poly.pdbx_seq_one_letter_code
_entity_poly.pdbx_strand_id
1 'polypeptide(L)'
;MELIYRTKSYKPTKYERFYNEYYQKGDIIEKYTISSTRVPGRLEKGETRRMDGKYLSASWHIKDPNMPQWLKQYIFNTSETHIEDLINELRTDGYRVHTRDDEPLLIFKDKIVKVFIDQVWIDIIPLIKLYYNRKKVTDKLLEQFEKDWLDLNVSYQQLLDKQEEVNLLKINEKYDEFYQQYYESYSSEKGAGELNRILLVFISHTKGTEKEYFSQLLEKVQKQDLTPELYADTLAKIFTREISKIH
;
A
#
# COMPACT_ATOMS: atom_id res chain seq x y z
N MET A 1 2.87 21.74 1.07
CA MET A 1 1.42 22.05 1.01
C MET A 1 0.75 20.78 0.56
N GLU A 2 0.02 20.12 1.45
CA GLU A 2 -0.49 18.77 1.21
C GLU A 2 -2.01 18.75 1.29
N LEU A 3 -2.65 17.99 0.39
CA LEU A 3 -4.11 17.86 0.38
C LEU A 3 -4.53 16.94 1.51
N ILE A 4 -5.26 17.46 2.50
CA ILE A 4 -5.74 16.70 3.66
C ILE A 4 -7.15 16.14 3.45
N TYR A 5 -7.99 16.82 2.67
CA TYR A 5 -9.36 16.37 2.44
C TYR A 5 -9.95 16.96 1.16
N ARG A 6 -10.80 16.17 0.48
CA ARG A 6 -11.60 16.61 -0.66
C ARG A 6 -13.06 16.22 -0.46
N THR A 7 -13.97 17.18 -0.57
CA THR A 7 -15.42 16.88 -0.49
C THR A 7 -15.88 16.12 -1.74
N LYS A 8 -16.97 15.37 -1.62
CA LYS A 8 -17.68 14.84 -2.80
C LYS A 8 -18.07 15.98 -3.73
N SER A 9 -18.01 15.72 -5.04
CA SER A 9 -18.41 16.71 -6.04
C SER A 9 -19.91 16.95 -5.99
N TYR A 10 -20.31 18.18 -5.77
CA TYR A 10 -21.67 18.66 -5.93
C TYR A 10 -21.89 19.08 -7.40
N LYS A 11 -23.01 18.66 -7.98
CA LYS A 11 -23.38 18.95 -9.38
C LYS A 11 -24.74 19.63 -9.40
N PRO A 12 -24.81 20.97 -9.26
CA PRO A 12 -26.10 21.67 -9.27
C PRO A 12 -26.78 21.57 -10.64
N THR A 13 -25.99 21.45 -11.71
CA THR A 13 -26.47 21.28 -13.09
C THR A 13 -25.66 20.24 -13.84
N LYS A 14 -26.10 19.85 -15.04
CA LYS A 14 -25.32 18.97 -15.93
C LYS A 14 -24.02 19.61 -16.43
N TYR A 15 -23.86 20.92 -16.28
CA TYR A 15 -22.73 21.69 -16.80
C TYR A 15 -21.72 22.07 -15.72
N GLU A 16 -22.12 22.12 -14.47
CA GLU A 16 -21.30 22.63 -13.37
C GLU A 16 -20.94 21.55 -12.37
N ARG A 17 -19.72 21.64 -11.85
CA ARG A 17 -19.24 20.80 -10.75
C ARG A 17 -18.53 21.67 -9.74
N PHE A 18 -18.83 21.45 -8.47
CA PHE A 18 -18.19 22.12 -7.35
C PHE A 18 -17.67 21.09 -6.35
N TYR A 19 -16.48 21.33 -5.81
CA TYR A 19 -15.98 20.60 -4.65
C TYR A 19 -14.98 21.47 -3.90
N ASN A 20 -14.77 21.15 -2.64
CA ASN A 20 -13.77 21.80 -1.82
C ASN A 20 -12.55 20.90 -1.67
N GLU A 21 -11.38 21.51 -1.72
CA GLU A 21 -10.11 20.90 -1.36
C GLU A 21 -9.56 21.62 -0.13
N TYR A 22 -9.07 20.88 0.84
CA TYR A 22 -8.46 21.41 2.05
C TYR A 22 -7.00 21.03 2.04
N TYR A 23 -6.13 22.01 2.18
CA TYR A 23 -4.69 21.84 2.16
C TYR A 23 -4.08 22.28 3.48
N GLN A 24 -3.03 21.61 3.89
CA GLN A 24 -2.22 22.03 5.03
C GLN A 24 -0.88 22.60 4.57
N LYS A 25 -0.50 23.72 5.19
CA LYS A 25 0.77 24.41 5.01
C LYS A 25 1.31 24.79 6.40
N GLY A 26 2.05 23.87 7.02
CA GLY A 26 2.46 24.01 8.43
C GLY A 26 1.22 24.06 9.33
N ASP A 27 1.11 25.10 10.15
CA ASP A 27 -0.02 25.31 11.07
C ASP A 27 -1.25 25.98 10.42
N ILE A 28 -1.25 26.17 9.11
CA ILE A 28 -2.33 26.82 8.36
C ILE A 28 -3.05 25.81 7.49
N ILE A 29 -4.38 25.81 7.60
CA ILE A 29 -5.29 25.03 6.76
C ILE A 29 -6.00 25.95 5.77
N GLU A 30 -5.81 25.71 4.49
CA GLU A 30 -6.40 26.49 3.39
C GLU A 30 -7.50 25.68 2.68
N LYS A 31 -8.70 26.25 2.60
CA LYS A 31 -9.82 25.68 1.84
C LYS A 31 -9.92 26.35 0.48
N TYR A 32 -9.80 25.58 -0.58
CA TYR A 32 -10.06 26.00 -1.95
C TYR A 32 -11.42 25.50 -2.42
N THR A 33 -12.20 26.39 -3.01
CA THR A 33 -13.40 26.00 -3.75
C THR A 33 -13.01 25.82 -5.22
N ILE A 34 -13.24 24.61 -5.74
CA ILE A 34 -13.00 24.27 -7.14
C ILE A 34 -14.34 24.27 -7.86
N SER A 35 -14.39 24.98 -8.98
CA SER A 35 -15.52 25.03 -9.90
C SER A 35 -15.07 24.55 -11.28
N SER A 36 -15.91 23.77 -11.95
CA SER A 36 -15.67 23.31 -13.32
C SER A 36 -16.97 23.47 -14.10
N THR A 37 -16.96 24.39 -15.06
CA THR A 37 -18.14 24.72 -15.87
C THR A 37 -17.90 24.34 -17.32
N ARG A 38 -18.77 23.49 -17.86
CA ARG A 38 -18.80 23.13 -19.28
C ARG A 38 -19.49 24.24 -20.05
N VAL A 39 -18.74 24.95 -20.89
CA VAL A 39 -19.26 26.01 -21.75
C VAL A 39 -19.21 25.58 -23.22
N PRO A 40 -20.15 26.04 -24.07
CA PRO A 40 -20.09 25.78 -25.51
C PRO A 40 -18.77 26.29 -26.11
N GLY A 41 -18.20 25.52 -27.04
CA GLY A 41 -17.09 25.93 -27.89
C GLY A 41 -17.53 27.06 -28.83
N ARG A 42 -16.56 27.87 -29.27
CA ARG A 42 -16.84 29.03 -30.15
C ARG A 42 -16.81 28.68 -31.64
N LEU A 43 -16.24 27.54 -32.03
CA LEU A 43 -15.87 27.26 -33.41
C LEU A 43 -16.74 26.18 -34.08
N GLU A 44 -17.09 25.10 -33.38
CA GLU A 44 -17.87 23.99 -33.96
C GLU A 44 -19.14 23.63 -33.18
N LYS A 45 -20.18 23.23 -33.92
CA LYS A 45 -21.46 22.77 -33.36
C LYS A 45 -21.27 21.42 -32.64
N GLY A 46 -21.25 21.46 -31.31
CA GLY A 46 -21.03 20.28 -30.45
C GLY A 46 -19.72 20.31 -29.68
N GLU A 47 -18.83 21.26 -29.99
CA GLU A 47 -17.62 21.51 -29.21
C GLU A 47 -18.01 22.02 -27.82
N THR A 48 -17.37 21.47 -26.78
CA THR A 48 -17.54 21.96 -25.41
C THR A 48 -16.18 22.08 -24.75
N ARG A 49 -15.88 23.25 -24.18
CA ARG A 49 -14.69 23.48 -23.37
C ARG A 49 -15.06 23.47 -21.89
N ARG A 50 -14.09 23.13 -21.03
CA ARG A 50 -14.25 23.28 -19.59
C ARG A 50 -13.50 24.52 -19.13
N MET A 51 -14.16 25.31 -18.31
CA MET A 51 -13.56 26.41 -17.58
C MET A 51 -13.46 25.99 -16.12
N ASP A 52 -12.24 25.73 -15.68
CA ASP A 52 -11.94 25.35 -14.31
C ASP A 52 -11.47 26.58 -13.54
N GLY A 53 -12.06 26.82 -12.37
CA GLY A 53 -11.71 27.91 -11.45
C GLY A 53 -11.36 27.35 -10.08
N LYS A 54 -10.19 27.75 -9.55
CA LYS A 54 -9.74 27.45 -8.20
C LYS A 54 -9.53 28.76 -7.45
N TYR A 55 -10.22 28.96 -6.34
CA TYR A 55 -10.02 30.14 -5.49
C TYR A 55 -9.96 29.76 -4.02
N LEU A 56 -9.10 30.47 -3.28
CA LEU A 56 -8.98 30.34 -1.83
C LEU A 56 -10.26 30.91 -1.20
N SER A 57 -10.97 30.08 -0.45
CA SER A 57 -12.29 30.39 0.10
C SER A 57 -12.29 30.60 1.61
N ALA A 58 -11.33 29.99 2.32
CA ALA A 58 -11.10 30.22 3.74
C ALA A 58 -9.68 29.77 4.10
N SER A 59 -9.15 30.30 5.19
CA SER A 59 -7.89 29.87 5.78
C SER A 59 -8.03 29.92 7.30
N TRP A 60 -7.52 28.91 7.99
CA TRP A 60 -7.56 28.81 9.45
C TRP A 60 -6.19 28.42 9.98
N HIS A 61 -5.87 28.87 11.19
CA HIS A 61 -4.82 28.25 11.98
C HIS A 61 -5.34 26.93 12.58
N ILE A 62 -4.50 25.89 12.77
CA ILE A 62 -4.94 24.59 13.33
C ILE A 62 -5.60 24.75 14.72
N LYS A 63 -5.14 25.75 15.48
CA LYS A 63 -5.68 26.11 16.82
C LYS A 63 -6.86 27.10 16.78
N ASP A 64 -7.36 27.48 15.60
CA ASP A 64 -8.47 28.42 15.48
C ASP A 64 -9.78 27.77 15.95
N PRO A 65 -10.49 28.34 16.95
CA PRO A 65 -11.76 27.80 17.43
C PRO A 65 -12.87 27.80 16.36
N ASN A 66 -12.75 28.61 15.31
CA ASN A 66 -13.70 28.67 14.20
C ASN A 66 -13.41 27.67 13.08
N MET A 67 -12.30 26.91 13.16
CA MET A 67 -12.00 25.86 12.19
C MET A 67 -13.00 24.70 12.32
N PRO A 68 -13.51 24.14 11.21
CA PRO A 68 -14.46 23.03 11.28
C PRO A 68 -13.91 21.83 12.06
N GLN A 69 -14.59 21.41 13.13
CA GLN A 69 -14.12 20.34 14.03
C GLN A 69 -13.89 19.01 13.31
N TRP A 70 -14.75 18.66 12.34
CA TRP A 70 -14.60 17.43 11.55
C TRP A 70 -13.31 17.40 10.72
N LEU A 71 -12.70 18.55 10.45
CA LEU A 71 -11.49 18.65 9.64
C LEU A 71 -10.23 18.27 10.44
N LYS A 72 -10.28 18.35 11.78
CA LYS A 72 -9.14 18.09 12.67
C LYS A 72 -8.55 16.69 12.51
N GLN A 73 -9.39 15.69 12.24
CA GLN A 73 -8.95 14.30 12.03
C GLN A 73 -8.08 14.11 10.77
N TYR A 74 -8.01 15.11 9.89
CA TYR A 74 -7.23 15.05 8.64
C TYR A 74 -5.96 15.90 8.69
N ILE A 75 -5.72 16.64 9.78
CA ILE A 75 -4.59 17.55 9.91
C ILE A 75 -3.33 16.74 10.26
N PHE A 76 -2.26 16.92 9.50
CA PHE A 76 -0.94 16.42 9.81
C PHE A 76 -0.41 17.12 11.06
N ASN A 77 -0.30 16.42 12.18
CA ASN A 77 0.32 16.97 13.38
C ASN A 77 1.82 16.61 13.39
N THR A 78 2.66 17.60 13.12
CA THR A 78 4.13 17.49 13.13
C THR A 78 4.76 17.86 14.48
N SER A 79 3.99 17.97 15.57
CA SER A 79 4.53 18.35 16.89
C SER A 79 4.35 17.25 17.94
N GLU A 80 5.42 17.01 18.71
CA GLU A 80 5.51 16.06 19.85
C GLU A 80 4.36 16.21 20.86
N THR A 81 3.84 17.42 21.05
CA THR A 81 2.72 17.73 21.95
C THR A 81 1.41 17.01 21.62
N HIS A 82 1.18 16.63 20.36
CA HIS A 82 -0.04 15.90 19.99
C HIS A 82 0.03 14.41 20.32
N ILE A 83 1.24 13.83 20.31
CA ILE A 83 1.44 12.42 20.68
C ILE A 83 1.16 12.25 22.18
N GLU A 84 1.60 13.19 23.01
CA GLU A 84 1.29 13.18 24.45
C GLU A 84 -0.20 13.31 24.74
N ASP A 85 -0.91 14.23 24.06
CA ASP A 85 -2.36 14.36 24.16
C ASP A 85 -3.07 13.06 23.73
N LEU A 86 -2.66 12.47 22.61
CA LEU A 86 -3.17 11.19 22.11
C LEU A 86 -2.92 10.05 23.10
N ILE A 87 -1.73 9.97 23.70
CA ILE A 87 -1.39 8.97 24.73
C ILE A 87 -2.32 9.13 25.94
N ASN A 88 -2.58 10.37 26.37
CA ASN A 88 -3.46 10.65 27.49
C ASN A 88 -4.91 10.28 27.21
N GLU A 89 -5.42 10.59 26.01
CA GLU A 89 -6.75 10.15 25.56
C GLU A 89 -6.86 8.62 25.56
N LEU A 90 -5.90 7.94 24.95
CA LEU A 90 -5.86 6.47 24.88
C LEU A 90 -5.81 5.81 26.26
N ARG A 91 -5.00 6.35 27.17
CA ARG A 91 -4.94 5.87 28.56
C ARG A 91 -6.27 6.08 29.29
N THR A 92 -6.93 7.22 29.07
CA THR A 92 -8.26 7.52 29.63
C THR A 92 -9.31 6.54 29.10
N ASP A 93 -9.21 6.15 27.84
CA ASP A 93 -10.04 5.13 27.21
C ASP A 93 -9.70 3.69 27.63
N GLY A 94 -8.74 3.51 28.54
CA GLY A 94 -8.35 2.22 29.11
C GLY A 94 -7.38 1.41 28.25
N TYR A 95 -6.73 2.01 27.26
CA TYR A 95 -5.63 1.37 26.55
C TYR A 95 -4.35 1.40 27.38
N ARG A 96 -3.59 0.30 27.31
CA ARG A 96 -2.20 0.28 27.77
C ARG A 96 -1.33 0.77 26.61
N VAL A 97 -0.56 1.83 26.84
CA VAL A 97 0.13 2.58 25.79
C VAL A 97 1.63 2.60 26.07
N HIS A 98 2.42 2.15 25.09
CA HIS A 98 3.87 2.00 25.18
C HIS A 98 4.55 2.85 24.10
N THR A 99 5.43 3.74 24.52
CA THR A 99 6.24 4.62 23.67
C THR A 99 7.72 4.27 23.78
N ARG A 100 8.45 4.30 22.66
CA ARG A 100 9.91 4.13 22.62
C ARG A 100 10.47 5.01 21.50
N ASP A 101 11.62 5.62 21.71
CA ASP A 101 12.15 6.72 20.87
C ASP A 101 12.31 6.37 19.38
N ASP A 102 12.56 5.09 19.06
CA ASP A 102 12.76 4.59 17.69
C ASP A 102 11.73 3.51 17.27
N GLU A 103 10.67 3.29 18.06
CA GLU A 103 9.60 2.36 17.72
C GLU A 103 8.27 3.08 17.59
N PRO A 104 7.35 2.55 16.77
CA PRO A 104 6.01 3.11 16.72
C PRO A 104 5.29 2.96 18.06
N LEU A 105 4.41 3.92 18.34
CA LEU A 105 3.52 3.88 19.50
C LEU A 105 2.70 2.59 19.48
N LEU A 106 2.83 1.77 20.52
CA LEU A 106 2.15 0.49 20.64
C LEU A 106 1.02 0.59 21.66
N ILE A 107 -0.16 0.07 21.31
CA ILE A 107 -1.32 0.03 22.20
C ILE A 107 -1.84 -1.39 22.39
N PHE A 108 -2.32 -1.68 23.60
CA PHE A 108 -3.03 -2.90 23.96
C PHE A 108 -4.37 -2.58 24.61
N LYS A 109 -5.42 -3.29 24.18
CA LYS A 109 -6.71 -3.36 24.90
C LYS A 109 -7.40 -4.67 24.54
N ASP A 110 -7.69 -5.48 25.55
CA ASP A 110 -8.23 -6.83 25.37
C ASP A 110 -7.35 -7.65 24.39
N LYS A 111 -7.89 -7.98 23.21
CA LYS A 111 -7.19 -8.71 22.13
C LYS A 111 -6.78 -7.81 20.96
N ILE A 112 -6.85 -6.50 21.14
CA ILE A 112 -6.44 -5.50 20.17
C ILE A 112 -5.00 -5.11 20.48
N VAL A 113 -4.13 -5.30 19.50
CA VAL A 113 -2.75 -4.83 19.54
C VAL A 113 -2.46 -4.08 18.26
N LYS A 114 -2.13 -2.79 18.39
CA LYS A 114 -1.93 -1.92 17.24
C LYS A 114 -0.72 -1.03 17.40
N VAL A 115 -0.08 -0.73 16.28
CA VAL A 115 0.97 0.29 16.21
C VAL A 115 0.45 1.51 15.46
N PHE A 116 0.93 2.69 15.85
CA PHE A 116 0.66 3.94 15.16
C PHE A 116 1.87 4.33 14.31
N ILE A 117 1.72 4.27 12.99
CA ILE A 117 2.77 4.59 12.01
C ILE A 117 2.15 5.50 10.96
N ASP A 118 2.82 6.60 10.61
CA ASP A 118 2.37 7.54 9.57
C ASP A 118 0.89 7.92 9.69
N GLN A 119 0.43 8.15 10.93
CA GLN A 119 -0.95 8.51 11.28
C GLN A 119 -2.00 7.41 11.01
N VAL A 120 -1.57 6.17 10.82
CA VAL A 120 -2.44 5.01 10.62
C VAL A 120 -2.25 4.03 11.76
N TRP A 121 -3.39 3.55 12.28
CA TRP A 121 -3.42 2.43 13.22
C TRP A 121 -3.38 1.10 12.48
N ILE A 122 -2.29 0.37 12.65
CA ILE A 122 -2.06 -0.92 11.99
C ILE A 122 -2.28 -2.05 13.01
N ASP A 123 -3.12 -3.02 12.65
CA ASP A 123 -3.29 -4.24 13.43
C ASP A 123 -2.09 -5.18 13.22
N ILE A 124 -1.34 -5.43 14.29
CA ILE A 124 -0.13 -6.25 14.25
C ILE A 124 -0.34 -7.66 14.80
N ILE A 125 -1.57 -8.03 15.19
CA ILE A 125 -1.91 -9.38 15.61
C ILE A 125 -1.45 -10.46 14.62
N PRO A 126 -1.65 -10.31 13.29
CA PRO A 126 -1.15 -11.28 12.32
C PRO A 126 0.36 -11.45 12.37
N LEU A 127 1.10 -10.36 12.58
CA LEU A 127 2.56 -10.37 12.66
C LEU A 127 3.04 -11.04 13.94
N ILE A 128 2.42 -10.76 15.09
CA ILE A 128 2.72 -11.40 16.36
C ILE A 128 2.51 -12.92 16.24
N LYS A 129 1.38 -13.34 15.68
CA LYS A 129 1.10 -14.77 15.43
C LYS A 129 2.18 -15.43 14.60
N LEU A 130 2.64 -14.73 13.56
CA LEU A 130 3.67 -15.24 12.67
C LEU A 130 5.01 -15.37 13.38
N TYR A 131 5.43 -14.32 14.10
CA TYR A 131 6.69 -14.25 14.84
C TYR A 131 6.82 -15.35 15.89
N TYR A 132 5.78 -15.57 16.69
CA TYR A 132 5.77 -16.62 17.72
C TYR A 132 5.31 -17.99 17.21
N ASN A 133 5.09 -18.15 15.90
CA ASN A 133 4.60 -19.37 15.27
C ASN A 133 3.32 -19.93 15.94
N ARG A 134 2.33 -19.06 16.17
CA ARG A 134 1.05 -19.40 16.83
C ARG A 134 -0.13 -19.26 15.88
N LYS A 135 -0.98 -20.30 15.83
CA LYS A 135 -2.23 -20.29 15.03
C LYS A 135 -3.34 -19.41 15.63
N LYS A 136 -3.39 -19.26 16.94
CA LYS A 136 -4.43 -18.51 17.68
C LYS A 136 -3.80 -17.49 18.62
N VAL A 137 -4.51 -16.39 18.84
CA VAL A 137 -4.16 -15.39 19.84
C VAL A 137 -4.76 -15.82 21.18
N THR A 138 -3.90 -15.91 22.18
CA THR A 138 -4.24 -16.20 23.57
C THR A 138 -3.72 -15.09 24.45
N ASP A 139 -4.35 -14.84 25.59
CA ASP A 139 -3.93 -13.75 26.48
C ASP A 139 -2.48 -13.94 26.93
N LYS A 140 -2.07 -15.18 27.24
CA LYS A 140 -0.67 -15.56 27.51
C LYS A 140 0.31 -15.20 26.39
N LEU A 141 -0.12 -15.22 25.13
CA LEU A 141 0.73 -14.84 23.99
C LEU A 141 0.90 -13.32 23.95
N LEU A 142 -0.17 -12.58 24.21
CA LEU A 142 -0.13 -11.12 24.23
C LEU A 142 0.67 -10.60 25.42
N GLU A 143 0.55 -11.23 26.59
CA GLU A 143 1.37 -10.95 27.77
C GLU A 143 2.86 -11.21 27.50
N GLN A 144 3.18 -12.35 26.85
CA GLN A 144 4.55 -12.65 26.45
C GLN A 144 5.09 -11.63 25.46
N PHE A 145 4.31 -11.28 24.43
CA PHE A 145 4.71 -10.27 23.45
C PHE A 145 4.91 -8.90 24.07
N GLU A 146 3.99 -8.45 24.94
CA GLU A 146 4.11 -7.18 25.64
C GLU A 146 5.36 -7.13 26.51
N LYS A 147 5.67 -8.22 27.22
CA LYS A 147 6.91 -8.34 27.99
C LYS A 147 8.14 -8.28 27.08
N ASP A 148 8.17 -9.07 26.00
CA ASP A 148 9.29 -9.09 25.08
C ASP A 148 9.50 -7.72 24.40
N TRP A 149 8.43 -6.99 24.14
CA TRP A 149 8.48 -5.63 23.59
C TRP A 149 9.13 -4.66 24.58
N LEU A 150 8.70 -4.70 25.85
CA LEU A 150 9.25 -3.87 26.93
C LEU A 150 10.70 -4.23 27.26
N ASP A 151 11.06 -5.51 27.19
CA ASP A 151 12.42 -6.03 27.41
C ASP A 151 13.34 -5.83 26.18
N LEU A 152 12.84 -5.21 25.10
CA LEU A 152 13.56 -4.96 23.84
C LEU A 152 14.00 -6.23 23.10
N ASN A 153 13.35 -7.37 23.38
CA ASN A 153 13.58 -8.65 22.72
C ASN A 153 12.86 -8.74 21.36
N VAL A 154 11.83 -7.92 21.14
CA VAL A 154 11.11 -7.83 19.87
C VAL A 154 10.90 -6.36 19.45
N SER A 155 11.14 -6.07 18.19
CA SER A 155 10.85 -4.77 17.54
C SER A 155 9.78 -4.90 16.46
N TYR A 156 9.19 -3.78 16.04
CA TYR A 156 8.29 -3.79 14.90
C TYR A 156 9.00 -4.23 13.61
N GLN A 157 10.25 -3.82 13.41
CA GLN A 157 11.04 -4.25 12.26
C GLN A 157 11.25 -5.76 12.24
N GLN A 158 11.55 -6.39 13.38
CA GLN A 158 11.70 -7.85 13.45
C GLN A 158 10.41 -8.60 13.12
N LEU A 159 9.25 -8.03 13.44
CA LEU A 159 7.96 -8.58 13.03
C LEU A 159 7.78 -8.55 11.51
N LEU A 160 8.20 -7.46 10.86
CA LEU A 160 8.18 -7.32 9.40
C LEU A 160 9.18 -8.26 8.72
N ASP A 161 10.41 -8.32 9.22
CA ASP A 161 11.47 -9.18 8.69
C ASP A 161 11.02 -10.65 8.69
N LYS A 162 10.33 -11.09 9.77
CA LYS A 162 9.77 -12.44 9.83
C LYS A 162 8.68 -12.66 8.77
N GLN A 163 7.86 -11.65 8.50
CA GLN A 163 6.85 -11.74 7.45
C GLN A 163 7.48 -11.85 6.07
N GLU A 164 8.52 -11.07 5.81
CA GLU A 164 9.27 -11.13 4.57
C GLU A 164 9.96 -12.50 4.38
N GLU A 165 10.61 -13.03 5.42
CA GLU A 165 11.22 -14.36 5.41
C GLU A 165 10.21 -15.44 5.01
N VAL A 166 9.02 -15.44 5.63
CA VAL A 166 7.97 -16.41 5.32
C VAL A 166 7.41 -16.21 3.91
N ASN A 167 7.31 -14.98 3.44
CA ASN A 167 6.87 -14.70 2.07
C ASN A 167 7.89 -15.18 1.04
N LEU A 168 9.19 -14.96 1.28
CA LEU A 168 10.28 -15.45 0.44
C LEU A 168 10.31 -16.98 0.40
N LEU A 169 10.11 -17.65 1.54
CA LEU A 169 10.00 -19.11 1.58
C LEU A 169 8.85 -19.61 0.72
N LYS A 170 7.66 -19.01 0.81
CA LYS A 170 6.52 -19.39 -0.05
C LYS A 170 6.77 -19.14 -1.53
N ILE A 171 7.47 -18.06 -1.86
CA ILE A 171 7.86 -17.74 -3.24
C ILE A 171 8.82 -18.82 -3.76
N ASN A 172 9.81 -19.21 -2.96
CA ASN A 172 10.77 -20.25 -3.31
C ASN A 172 10.10 -21.63 -3.42
N GLU A 173 9.21 -22.00 -2.49
CA GLU A 173 8.46 -23.25 -2.56
C GLU A 173 7.63 -23.33 -3.86
N LYS A 174 6.92 -22.25 -4.22
CA LYS A 174 6.19 -22.19 -5.49
C LYS A 174 7.11 -22.25 -6.71
N TYR A 175 8.27 -21.60 -6.63
CA TYR A 175 9.27 -21.66 -7.68
C TYR A 175 9.74 -23.10 -7.90
N ASP A 176 10.10 -23.81 -6.83
CA ASP A 176 10.56 -25.19 -6.87
C ASP A 176 9.47 -26.14 -7.39
N GLU A 177 8.20 -25.94 -6.98
CA GLU A 177 7.04 -26.67 -7.50
C GLU A 177 6.91 -26.50 -9.03
N PHE A 178 6.95 -25.26 -9.53
CA PHE A 178 6.88 -25.01 -10.97
C PHE A 178 8.10 -25.54 -11.70
N TYR A 179 9.30 -25.37 -11.14
CA TYR A 179 10.53 -25.85 -11.74
C TYR A 179 10.45 -27.36 -11.97
N GLN A 180 10.08 -28.12 -10.93
CA GLN A 180 9.96 -29.57 -11.03
C GLN A 180 8.89 -29.98 -12.05
N GLN A 181 7.71 -29.34 -12.01
CA GLN A 181 6.62 -29.59 -12.96
C GLN A 181 7.08 -29.38 -14.41
N TYR A 182 7.74 -28.26 -14.70
CA TYR A 182 8.15 -27.92 -16.06
C TYR A 182 9.34 -28.75 -16.53
N TYR A 183 10.26 -29.11 -15.64
CA TYR A 183 11.38 -30.00 -15.92
C TYR A 183 10.87 -31.38 -16.37
N GLU A 184 9.90 -31.96 -15.64
CA GLU A 184 9.29 -33.25 -15.98
C GLU A 184 8.46 -33.21 -17.26
N SER A 185 7.83 -32.06 -17.56
CA SER A 185 7.01 -31.88 -18.77
C SER A 185 7.81 -31.59 -20.04
N TYR A 186 9.13 -31.37 -19.92
CA TYR A 186 9.95 -30.94 -21.05
C TYR A 186 9.95 -31.96 -22.18
N SER A 187 9.73 -31.47 -23.40
CA SER A 187 9.86 -32.22 -24.64
C SER A 187 10.78 -31.46 -25.59
N SER A 188 11.86 -32.09 -26.03
CA SER A 188 12.81 -31.50 -26.99
C SER A 188 12.14 -31.15 -28.33
N GLU A 189 11.06 -31.84 -28.70
CA GLU A 189 10.30 -31.57 -29.93
C GLU A 189 9.40 -30.32 -29.84
N LYS A 190 8.87 -30.01 -28.65
CA LYS A 190 7.81 -29.00 -28.47
C LYS A 190 8.17 -27.82 -27.57
N GLY A 191 9.16 -27.99 -26.68
CA GLY A 191 9.48 -27.03 -25.62
C GLY A 191 9.80 -25.62 -26.13
N ALA A 192 10.54 -25.51 -27.24
CA ALA A 192 10.87 -24.20 -27.83
C ALA A 192 9.65 -23.49 -28.43
N GLY A 193 8.73 -24.24 -29.05
CA GLY A 193 7.49 -23.69 -29.58
C GLY A 193 6.54 -23.22 -28.47
N GLU A 194 6.40 -24.03 -27.43
CA GLU A 194 5.57 -23.70 -26.26
C GLU A 194 6.09 -22.48 -25.51
N LEU A 195 7.39 -22.43 -25.22
CA LEU A 195 8.01 -21.32 -24.50
C LEU A 195 7.90 -20.00 -25.29
N ASN A 196 8.17 -20.02 -26.60
CA ASN A 196 7.98 -18.86 -27.46
C ASN A 196 6.52 -18.38 -27.44
N ARG A 197 5.55 -19.30 -27.56
CA ARG A 197 4.12 -18.95 -27.51
C ARG A 197 3.74 -18.29 -26.18
N ILE A 198 4.18 -18.84 -25.05
CA ILE A 198 3.89 -18.30 -23.71
C ILE A 198 4.47 -16.89 -23.58
N LEU A 199 5.73 -16.70 -23.93
CA LEU A 199 6.39 -15.39 -23.86
C LEU A 199 5.73 -14.33 -24.73
N LEU A 200 5.34 -14.69 -25.97
CA LEU A 200 4.59 -13.77 -26.85
C LEU A 200 3.23 -13.38 -26.26
N VAL A 201 2.52 -14.31 -25.62
CA VAL A 201 1.29 -14.01 -24.90
C VAL A 201 1.57 -12.99 -23.79
N PHE A 202 2.57 -13.19 -22.93
CA PHE A 202 2.92 -12.23 -21.88
C PHE A 202 3.31 -10.86 -22.44
N ILE A 203 4.13 -10.79 -23.49
CA ILE A 203 4.52 -9.54 -24.15
C ILE A 203 3.31 -8.77 -24.70
N SER A 204 2.31 -9.48 -25.22
CA SER A 204 1.10 -8.86 -25.77
C SER A 204 0.15 -8.30 -24.70
N HIS A 205 0.19 -8.85 -23.48
CA HIS A 205 -0.69 -8.44 -22.37
C HIS A 205 -0.02 -7.49 -21.36
N THR A 206 1.30 -7.30 -21.43
CA THR A 206 2.06 -6.46 -20.50
C THR A 206 2.50 -5.13 -21.12
N LYS A 207 2.78 -4.12 -20.29
CA LYS A 207 3.20 -2.77 -20.72
C LYS A 207 4.41 -2.29 -19.90
N GLY A 208 5.11 -1.30 -20.42
CA GLY A 208 6.24 -0.67 -19.74
C GLY A 208 7.39 -1.64 -19.46
N THR A 209 7.97 -1.54 -18.26
CA THR A 209 9.15 -2.31 -17.83
C THR A 209 8.90 -3.82 -17.79
N GLU A 210 7.66 -4.27 -17.61
CA GLU A 210 7.32 -5.70 -17.67
C GLU A 210 7.42 -6.25 -19.10
N LYS A 211 6.95 -5.47 -20.08
CA LYS A 211 7.05 -5.86 -21.48
C LYS A 211 8.51 -5.96 -21.93
N GLU A 212 9.35 -5.03 -21.47
CA GLU A 212 10.80 -5.05 -21.69
C GLU A 212 11.44 -6.30 -21.09
N TYR A 213 11.10 -6.65 -19.84
CA TYR A 213 11.58 -7.87 -19.19
C TYR A 213 11.25 -9.13 -20.00
N PHE A 214 9.99 -9.33 -20.41
CA PHE A 214 9.61 -10.51 -21.18
C PHE A 214 10.21 -10.53 -22.58
N SER A 215 10.44 -9.36 -23.19
CA SER A 215 11.09 -9.24 -24.49
C SER A 215 12.58 -9.60 -24.43
N GLN A 216 13.30 -9.18 -23.39
CA GLN A 216 14.68 -9.59 -23.14
C GLN A 216 14.79 -11.09 -22.84
N LEU A 217 13.82 -11.63 -22.10
CA LEU A 217 13.76 -13.06 -21.80
C LEU A 217 13.53 -13.90 -23.07
N LEU A 218 12.64 -13.44 -23.96
CA LEU A 218 12.42 -14.04 -25.28
C LEU A 218 13.68 -14.03 -26.13
N GLU A 219 14.37 -12.89 -26.20
CA GLU A 219 15.62 -12.77 -26.96
C GLU A 219 16.71 -13.71 -26.41
N LYS A 220 16.82 -13.85 -25.09
CA LYS A 220 17.75 -14.78 -24.45
C LYS A 220 17.44 -16.23 -24.79
N VAL A 221 16.17 -16.63 -24.70
CA VAL A 221 15.71 -17.99 -25.04
C VAL A 221 15.94 -18.31 -26.52
N GLN A 222 15.74 -17.35 -27.41
CA GLN A 222 15.95 -17.56 -28.85
C GLN A 222 17.42 -17.69 -29.26
N LYS A 223 18.36 -17.20 -28.45
CA LYS A 223 19.80 -17.25 -28.71
C LYS A 223 20.52 -18.43 -28.04
N GLN A 224 19.85 -19.16 -27.16
CA GLN A 224 20.44 -20.27 -26.40
C GLN A 224 19.80 -21.60 -26.81
N ASP A 225 20.58 -22.68 -26.79
CA ASP A 225 20.02 -24.02 -26.94
C ASP A 225 19.10 -24.32 -25.76
N LEU A 226 17.86 -24.70 -26.06
CA LEU A 226 16.84 -24.89 -25.03
C LEU A 226 17.03 -26.24 -24.34
N THR A 227 17.71 -26.22 -23.19
CA THR A 227 17.82 -27.38 -22.29
C THR A 227 16.56 -27.51 -21.41
N PRO A 228 16.30 -28.70 -20.84
CA PRO A 228 15.23 -28.91 -19.86
C PRO A 228 15.33 -27.94 -18.67
N GLU A 229 16.55 -27.68 -18.19
CA GLU A 229 16.83 -26.75 -17.09
C GLU A 229 16.46 -25.32 -17.46
N LEU A 230 16.85 -24.85 -18.66
CA LEU A 230 16.54 -23.51 -19.13
C LEU A 230 15.02 -23.33 -19.35
N TYR A 231 14.35 -24.36 -19.88
CA TYR A 231 12.89 -24.36 -20.05
C TYR A 231 12.18 -24.25 -18.70
N ALA A 232 12.55 -25.11 -17.74
CA ALA A 232 11.97 -25.15 -16.41
C ALA A 232 12.21 -23.86 -15.62
N ASP A 233 13.45 -23.38 -15.58
CA ASP A 233 13.84 -22.12 -14.92
C ASP A 233 13.06 -20.93 -15.48
N THR A 234 12.94 -20.86 -16.81
CA THR A 234 12.25 -19.74 -17.47
C THR A 234 10.76 -19.73 -17.11
N LEU A 235 10.08 -20.87 -17.21
CA LEU A 235 8.65 -20.95 -16.88
C LEU A 235 8.39 -20.76 -15.38
N ALA A 236 9.21 -21.36 -14.52
CA ALA A 236 9.11 -21.18 -13.08
C ALA A 236 9.25 -19.70 -12.67
N LYS A 237 10.19 -18.96 -13.26
CA LYS A 237 10.32 -17.51 -13.05
C LYS A 237 9.08 -16.73 -13.50
N ILE A 238 8.56 -17.04 -14.68
CA ILE A 238 7.38 -16.35 -15.23
C ILE A 238 6.17 -16.54 -14.31
N PHE A 239 5.84 -17.78 -13.96
CA PHE A 239 4.64 -18.09 -13.18
C PHE A 239 4.77 -17.71 -11.70
N THR A 240 5.96 -17.81 -11.11
CA THR A 240 6.20 -17.32 -9.75
C THR A 240 6.05 -15.79 -9.69
N ARG A 241 6.56 -15.07 -10.69
CA ARG A 241 6.49 -13.60 -10.77
C ARG A 241 5.07 -13.08 -10.98
N GLU A 242 4.25 -13.78 -11.76
CA GLU A 242 2.84 -13.41 -11.94
C GLU A 242 2.04 -13.60 -10.65
N ILE A 243 2.30 -14.67 -9.90
CA ILE A 243 1.64 -14.92 -8.62
C ILE A 243 2.05 -13.88 -7.56
N SER A 244 3.31 -13.45 -7.54
CA SER A 244 3.78 -12.44 -6.58
C SER A 244 3.19 -11.04 -6.81
N LYS A 245 2.56 -10.77 -7.96
CA LYS A 245 1.84 -9.51 -8.21
C LYS A 245 0.37 -9.54 -7.77
N ILE A 246 -0.16 -10.73 -7.49
CA ILE A 246 -1.58 -10.95 -7.12
C ILE A 246 -1.78 -10.90 -5.59
N HIS A 247 -0.71 -10.83 -4.80
CA HIS A 247 -0.74 -10.73 -3.34
C HIS A 247 0.02 -9.49 -2.88
#